data_AF-R9K9Y7-F1
#
_entry.id   AF-R9K9Y7-F1
#
_cell.length_a   1.000
_cell.length_b   1.000
_cell.length_c   1.000
_cell.angle_alpha   90.00
_cell.angle_beta   90.00
_cell.angle_gamma   90.00
#
_symmetry.space_group_name_H-M   'P 1'
#
loop_
_entity.id
_entity.type
_entity.pdbx_description
1 polymer ?
#
loop_
_entity_poly.entity_id
_entity_poly.type
_entity_poly.pdbx_seq_one_letter_code
_entity_poly.pdbx_strand_id
1 'polypeptide(L)'
;MVISGVGQNYYQNNVETKRNTKNVNGTEKIDTGKAESTQELSEAEEMELFKKEFYAELERIPKNRTITNLAVNISEEAFKNMKADPEYRAKIMSALQRDLTSSFAPLKASLLITVGATEKDYRGDSWSGPNNDSEFFARSQDSFYKKTSGKKDRNKELLEEYLEKRAQAKRQQQELLDEKVAKAEQERSRLAKAWSSKQQMAKASSVYDANIMTETMAGGDSLLG
;
A
#
# COMPACT_ATOMS: atom_id res chain seq x y z
N MET A 1 -5.67 8.94 -32.67
CA MET A 1 -6.80 9.31 -31.79
C MET A 1 -6.27 9.21 -30.36
N VAL A 2 -6.11 10.35 -29.70
CA VAL A 2 -5.48 10.48 -28.38
C VAL A 2 -6.47 10.03 -27.33
N ILE A 3 -6.18 8.94 -26.62
CA ILE A 3 -6.96 8.51 -25.46
C ILE A 3 -6.35 9.23 -24.27
N SER A 4 -6.96 10.34 -23.89
CA SER A 4 -6.70 11.05 -22.65
C SER A 4 -6.95 10.13 -21.47
N GLY A 5 -5.86 9.68 -20.84
CA GLY A 5 -5.90 9.00 -19.56
C GLY A 5 -6.16 10.00 -18.45
N VAL A 6 -7.33 9.93 -17.82
CA VAL A 6 -7.55 10.43 -16.46
C VAL A 6 -8.61 9.53 -15.83
N GLY A 7 -8.19 8.77 -14.83
CA GLY A 7 -9.02 7.86 -14.04
C GLY A 7 -8.18 7.39 -12.87
N GLN A 8 -7.75 8.37 -12.06
CA GLN A 8 -6.93 8.08 -10.89
C GLN A 8 -7.78 7.37 -9.84
N ASN A 9 -7.25 6.24 -9.41
CA ASN A 9 -7.64 5.52 -8.20
C ASN A 9 -7.59 6.47 -7.00
N TYR A 10 -8.74 6.87 -6.47
CA TYR A 10 -8.82 7.44 -5.14
C TYR A 10 -9.38 6.35 -4.23
N TYR A 11 -8.73 6.15 -3.08
CA TYR A 11 -8.90 5.04 -2.13
C TYR A 11 -8.09 3.75 -2.43
N GLN A 12 -6.83 3.92 -2.85
CA GLN A 12 -5.78 3.00 -2.40
C GLN A 12 -5.23 3.48 -1.05
N ASN A 13 -5.20 2.57 -0.08
CA ASN A 13 -4.57 2.75 1.24
C ASN A 13 -3.07 3.03 1.06
N ASN A 14 -2.66 4.29 1.10
CA ASN A 14 -1.26 4.68 1.28
C ASN A 14 -0.95 4.78 2.77
N VAL A 15 -0.64 3.64 3.40
CA VAL A 15 0.24 3.61 4.57
C VAL A 15 1.67 3.72 4.04
N GLU A 16 2.05 4.93 3.62
CA GLU A 16 3.45 5.24 3.34
C GLU A 16 4.15 5.53 4.67
N THR A 17 4.84 4.51 5.17
CA THR A 17 5.82 4.60 6.24
C THR A 17 6.95 5.54 5.83
N LYS A 18 6.80 6.85 6.08
CA LYS A 18 7.92 7.80 6.01
C LYS A 18 8.90 7.47 7.14
N ARG A 19 9.93 6.69 6.82
CA ARG A 19 11.15 6.55 7.62
C ARG A 19 11.79 7.93 7.77
N ASN A 20 11.61 8.51 8.95
CA ASN A 20 12.28 9.72 9.36
C ASN A 20 13.79 9.43 9.47
N THR A 21 14.57 9.97 8.55
CA THR A 21 16.03 9.98 8.67
C THR A 21 16.43 11.37 9.08
N LYS A 22 16.60 11.61 10.39
CA LYS A 22 17.35 12.77 10.86
C LYS A 22 18.26 12.35 12.00
N ASN A 23 19.55 12.49 11.69
CA ASN A 23 20.68 12.24 12.54
C ASN A 23 20.55 12.89 13.92
N VAL A 24 21.00 12.12 14.91
CA VAL A 24 21.31 12.51 16.28
C VAL A 24 22.51 13.47 16.26
N ASN A 25 22.38 14.60 16.97
CA ASN A 25 23.43 15.20 17.83
C ASN A 25 22.94 16.55 18.40
N GLY A 26 23.06 16.72 19.73
CA GLY A 26 23.10 18.04 20.38
C GLY A 26 22.08 18.29 21.49
N THR A 27 22.35 17.71 22.67
CA THR A 27 22.16 18.23 24.04
C THR A 27 21.21 19.41 24.30
N GLU A 28 20.22 19.12 25.15
CA GLU A 28 19.75 19.91 26.29
C GLU A 28 19.49 21.41 26.11
N LYS A 29 18.20 21.78 26.03
CA LYS A 29 17.57 22.64 27.04
C LYS A 29 16.12 22.22 27.27
N ILE A 30 15.85 21.94 28.54
CA ILE A 30 14.52 21.74 29.11
C ILE A 30 13.80 23.08 29.04
N ASP A 31 12.68 23.14 28.34
CA ASP A 31 11.62 24.12 28.61
C ASP A 31 10.30 23.37 28.69
N THR A 32 9.89 23.14 29.93
CA THR A 32 8.56 22.72 30.32
C THR A 32 7.54 23.80 29.92
N GLY A 33 6.92 23.60 28.76
CA GLY A 33 5.74 24.34 28.33
C GLY A 33 4.69 23.36 27.84
N LYS A 34 3.76 22.97 28.72
CA LYS A 34 2.46 22.42 28.31
C LYS A 34 1.77 23.49 27.45
N ALA A 35 1.90 23.37 26.13
CA ALA A 35 1.00 24.01 25.19
C ALA A 35 0.35 22.87 24.41
N GLU A 36 -0.94 22.69 24.63
CA GLU A 36 -1.82 21.82 23.88
C GLU A 36 -1.66 22.17 22.39
N SER A 37 -0.92 21.33 21.68
CA SER A 37 -0.91 21.34 20.21
C SER A 37 -2.22 20.72 19.74
N THR A 38 -3.30 21.51 19.78
CA THR A 38 -4.41 21.35 18.84
C THR A 38 -3.84 21.59 17.46
N GLN A 39 -3.36 20.52 16.84
CA GLN A 39 -3.08 20.49 15.42
C GLN A 39 -4.44 20.55 14.74
N GLU A 40 -4.90 21.76 14.45
CA GLU A 40 -6.11 22.02 13.67
C GLU A 40 -6.00 21.20 12.39
N LEU A 41 -6.88 20.21 12.24
CA LEU A 41 -6.99 19.46 11.01
C LEU A 41 -7.32 20.45 9.91
N SER A 42 -6.63 20.36 8.78
CA SER A 42 -6.98 21.19 7.64
C SER A 42 -8.42 20.91 7.22
N GLU A 43 -9.13 21.90 6.66
CA GLU A 43 -10.54 21.73 6.23
C GLU A 43 -10.74 20.49 5.33
N ALA A 44 -9.71 20.13 4.56
CA ALA A 44 -9.67 18.94 3.72
C ALA A 44 -9.61 17.64 4.54
N GLU A 45 -8.75 17.56 5.56
CA GLU A 45 -8.64 16.39 6.43
C GLU A 45 -9.92 16.17 7.25
N GLU A 46 -10.54 17.23 7.74
CA GLU A 46 -11.84 17.12 8.42
C GLU A 46 -12.95 16.64 7.47
N MET A 47 -12.93 17.10 6.21
CA MET A 47 -13.89 16.64 5.20
C MET A 47 -13.68 15.16 4.87
N GLU A 48 -12.43 14.71 4.79
CA GLU A 48 -12.12 13.29 4.60
C GLU A 48 -12.58 12.44 5.79
N LEU A 49 -12.41 12.92 7.03
CA LEU A 49 -12.90 12.24 8.22
C LEU A 49 -14.43 12.15 8.19
N PHE A 50 -15.13 13.24 7.86
CA PHE A 50 -16.58 13.26 7.70
C PHE A 50 -17.06 12.25 6.64
N LYS A 51 -16.40 12.18 5.48
CA LYS A 51 -16.69 11.19 4.44
C LYS A 51 -16.51 9.76 4.96
N LYS A 52 -15.43 9.49 5.71
CA LYS A 52 -15.19 8.15 6.30
C LYS A 52 -16.26 7.77 7.32
N GLU A 53 -16.67 8.70 8.18
CA GLU A 53 -17.76 8.49 9.14
C GLU A 53 -19.09 8.23 8.42
N PHE A 54 -19.43 9.05 7.43
CA PHE A 54 -20.63 8.87 6.62
C PHE A 54 -20.64 7.53 5.89
N TYR A 55 -19.50 7.11 5.34
CA TYR A 55 -19.35 5.78 4.73
C TYR A 55 -19.63 4.66 5.73
N ALA A 56 -19.08 4.74 6.95
CA ALA A 56 -19.28 3.75 7.99
C ALA A 56 -20.75 3.70 8.46
N GLU A 57 -21.44 4.84 8.50
CA GLU A 57 -22.87 4.89 8.79
C GLU A 57 -23.70 4.24 7.67
N LEU A 58 -23.40 4.52 6.40
CA LEU A 58 -24.06 3.86 5.27
C LEU A 58 -23.86 2.35 5.28
N GLU A 59 -22.65 1.87 5.59
CA GLU A 59 -22.35 0.44 5.63
C GLU A 59 -23.18 -0.29 6.70
N ARG A 60 -23.56 0.38 7.79
CA ARG A 60 -24.40 -0.18 8.85
C ARG A 60 -25.86 -0.33 8.44
N ILE A 61 -26.33 0.39 7.42
CA ILE A 61 -27.72 0.29 6.98
C ILE A 61 -27.95 -1.09 6.35
N PRO A 62 -28.94 -1.86 6.81
CA PRO A 62 -29.25 -3.15 6.22
C PRO A 62 -29.78 -2.95 4.80
N LYS A 63 -29.14 -3.61 3.84
CA LYS A 63 -29.60 -3.66 2.46
C LYS A 63 -30.72 -4.68 2.30
N ASN A 64 -31.83 -4.30 1.67
CA ASN A 64 -32.91 -5.23 1.34
C ASN A 64 -32.40 -6.36 0.42
N ARG A 65 -32.87 -7.59 0.65
CA ARG A 65 -32.52 -8.79 -0.13
C ARG A 65 -32.87 -8.71 -1.62
N THR A 66 -33.79 -7.83 -1.99
CA THR A 66 -34.20 -7.58 -3.38
C THR A 66 -33.21 -6.69 -4.13
N ILE A 67 -32.31 -5.98 -3.42
CA ILE A 67 -31.26 -5.16 -4.02
C ILE A 67 -30.02 -6.02 -4.24
N THR A 68 -29.73 -6.34 -5.51
CA THR A 68 -28.58 -7.16 -5.91
C THR A 68 -27.29 -6.37 -5.76
N ASN A 69 -27.19 -5.26 -6.48
CA ASN A 69 -26.07 -4.34 -6.43
C ASN A 69 -26.54 -2.97 -5.94
N LEU A 70 -25.70 -2.31 -5.14
CA LEU A 70 -25.97 -0.99 -4.58
C LEU A 70 -24.79 -0.08 -4.87
N ALA A 71 -25.09 1.15 -5.26
CA ALA A 71 -24.12 2.22 -5.32
C ALA A 71 -24.75 3.57 -4.93
N VAL A 72 -23.96 4.44 -4.33
CA VAL A 72 -24.37 5.80 -3.95
C VAL A 72 -23.33 6.79 -4.47
N ASN A 73 -23.78 7.75 -5.27
CA ASN A 73 -23.02 8.89 -5.77
C ASN A 73 -23.37 10.10 -4.91
N ILE A 74 -22.36 10.78 -4.39
CA ILE A 74 -22.55 11.97 -3.55
C ILE A 74 -21.61 13.05 -4.08
N SER A 75 -22.17 14.21 -4.44
CA SER A 75 -21.38 15.35 -4.90
C SER A 75 -20.58 15.99 -3.76
N GLU A 76 -19.46 16.63 -4.07
CA GLU A 76 -18.66 17.38 -3.09
C GLU A 76 -19.48 18.49 -2.40
N GLU A 77 -20.37 19.15 -3.15
CA GLU A 77 -21.27 20.16 -2.60
C GLU A 77 -22.27 19.55 -1.61
N ALA A 78 -22.79 18.35 -1.88
CA ALA A 78 -23.63 17.63 -0.93
C ALA A 78 -22.88 17.34 0.37
N PHE A 79 -21.61 16.92 0.31
CA PHE A 79 -20.81 16.70 1.52
C PHE A 79 -20.60 17.98 2.32
N LYS A 80 -20.31 19.10 1.65
CA LYS A 80 -20.21 20.41 2.31
C LYS A 80 -21.51 20.79 2.99
N ASN A 81 -22.64 20.64 2.31
CA ASN A 81 -23.96 20.98 2.85
C ASN A 81 -24.34 20.06 4.02
N MET A 82 -24.04 18.76 3.94
CA MET A 82 -24.28 17.83 5.05
C MET A 82 -23.35 18.07 6.25
N LYS A 83 -22.13 18.55 6.03
CA LYS A 83 -21.22 18.96 7.11
C LYS A 83 -21.67 20.27 7.76
N ALA A 84 -22.19 21.21 6.97
CA ALA A 84 -22.64 22.51 7.44
C ALA A 84 -24.03 22.48 8.11
N ASP A 85 -24.94 21.62 7.63
CA ASP A 85 -26.32 21.50 8.11
C ASP A 85 -26.62 20.05 8.55
N PRO A 86 -26.63 19.79 9.87
CA PRO A 86 -27.00 18.49 10.42
C PRO A 86 -28.44 18.04 10.11
N GLU A 87 -29.39 18.97 9.92
CA GLU A 87 -30.76 18.63 9.55
C GLU A 87 -30.83 18.10 8.12
N TYR A 88 -30.11 18.75 7.20
CA TYR A 88 -29.98 18.27 5.81
C TYR A 88 -29.35 16.88 5.78
N ARG A 89 -28.25 16.67 6.52
CA ARG A 89 -27.61 15.35 6.67
C ARG A 89 -28.60 14.28 7.17
N ALA A 90 -29.38 14.60 8.19
CA ALA A 90 -30.37 13.67 8.74
C ALA A 90 -31.45 13.31 7.72
N LYS A 91 -31.92 14.28 6.92
CA LYS A 91 -32.88 14.04 5.84
C LYS A 91 -32.31 13.12 4.75
N ILE A 92 -31.09 13.39 4.29
CA ILE A 92 -30.41 12.53 3.31
C ILE A 92 -30.20 11.12 3.86
N MET A 93 -29.76 10.99 5.11
CA MET A 93 -29.57 9.68 5.73
C MET A 93 -30.89 8.92 5.88
N SER A 94 -31.98 9.61 6.25
CA SER A 94 -33.32 9.01 6.33
C SER A 94 -33.81 8.53 4.96
N ALA A 95 -33.61 9.34 3.91
CA ALA A 95 -33.95 8.96 2.52
C ALA A 95 -33.16 7.73 2.06
N LEU A 96 -31.85 7.71 2.32
CA LEU A 96 -30.99 6.56 2.03
C LEU A 96 -31.46 5.32 2.79
N GLN A 97 -31.74 5.44 4.09
CA GLN A 97 -32.25 4.32 4.89
C GLN A 97 -33.55 3.77 4.34
N ARG A 98 -34.50 4.63 3.97
CA ARG A 98 -35.76 4.23 3.35
C ARG A 98 -35.52 3.47 2.04
N ASP A 99 -34.68 3.99 1.16
CA ASP A 99 -34.49 3.42 -0.17
C ASP A 99 -33.66 2.13 -0.14
N LEU A 100 -32.67 2.04 0.76
CA LEU A 100 -31.85 0.84 0.97
C LEU A 100 -32.64 -0.30 1.63
N THR A 101 -33.64 0.01 2.44
CA THR A 101 -34.51 -0.99 3.10
C THR A 101 -35.75 -1.30 2.27
N SER A 102 -36.07 -0.50 1.25
CA SER A 102 -37.20 -0.71 0.35
C SER A 102 -37.10 -2.02 -0.43
N SER A 103 -38.26 -2.58 -0.76
CA SER A 103 -38.39 -3.83 -1.50
C SER A 103 -38.68 -3.56 -2.98
N PHE A 104 -37.91 -4.20 -3.86
CA PHE A 104 -38.12 -4.18 -5.31
C PHE A 104 -38.85 -5.44 -5.84
N ALA A 105 -39.45 -6.21 -4.92
CA ALA A 105 -40.19 -7.43 -5.25
C ALA A 105 -41.29 -7.17 -6.31
N PRO A 106 -41.55 -8.14 -7.21
CA PRO A 106 -41.07 -9.52 -7.19
C PRO A 106 -39.67 -9.72 -7.77
N LEU A 107 -39.11 -8.72 -8.47
CA LEU A 107 -37.80 -8.83 -9.10
C LEU A 107 -36.68 -8.40 -8.15
N LYS A 108 -35.44 -8.78 -8.49
CA LYS A 108 -34.26 -8.17 -7.89
C LYS A 108 -33.76 -7.05 -8.79
N ALA A 109 -33.25 -5.98 -8.18
CA ALA A 109 -32.80 -4.79 -8.87
C ALA A 109 -31.39 -4.38 -8.48
N SER A 110 -30.67 -3.76 -9.40
CA SER A 110 -29.46 -2.99 -9.12
C SER A 110 -29.84 -1.53 -8.90
N LEU A 111 -29.43 -0.94 -7.77
CA LEU A 111 -29.85 0.39 -7.31
C LEU A 111 -28.67 1.36 -7.27
N LEU A 112 -28.79 2.47 -7.99
CA LEU A 112 -27.88 3.61 -7.93
C LEU A 112 -28.62 4.82 -7.36
N ILE A 113 -28.14 5.35 -6.24
CA ILE A 113 -28.68 6.58 -5.66
C ILE A 113 -27.70 7.72 -5.95
N THR A 114 -28.21 8.86 -6.41
CA THR A 114 -27.43 10.08 -6.62
C THR A 114 -27.92 11.16 -5.66
N VAL A 115 -26.99 11.77 -4.94
CA VAL A 115 -27.22 12.87 -4.01
C VAL A 115 -26.44 14.09 -4.50
N GLY A 116 -27.14 15.04 -5.09
CA GLY A 116 -26.58 16.32 -5.52
C GLY A 116 -26.55 17.38 -4.42
N ALA A 117 -26.29 18.63 -4.81
CA ALA A 117 -26.11 19.74 -3.88
C ALA A 117 -27.35 20.03 -3.04
N THR A 118 -28.55 19.84 -3.60
CA THR A 118 -29.82 20.09 -2.93
C THR A 118 -30.66 18.83 -2.79
N GLU A 119 -31.67 18.88 -1.90
CA GLU A 119 -32.64 17.78 -1.71
C GLU A 119 -33.37 17.40 -3.01
N LYS A 120 -33.56 18.36 -3.93
CA LYS A 120 -34.19 18.11 -5.23
C LYS A 120 -33.34 17.25 -6.16
N ASP A 121 -32.03 17.21 -5.91
CA ASP A 121 -31.07 16.44 -6.69
C ASP A 121 -30.92 15.01 -6.15
N TYR A 122 -31.77 14.61 -5.20
CA TYR A 122 -31.85 13.23 -4.72
C TYR A 122 -32.62 12.37 -5.74
N ARG A 123 -31.96 11.35 -6.29
CA ARG A 123 -32.54 10.46 -7.30
C ARG A 123 -32.12 9.00 -7.08
N GLY A 124 -33.09 8.09 -7.12
CA GLY A 124 -32.86 6.65 -7.14
C GLY A 124 -33.14 6.06 -8.53
N ASP A 125 -32.11 5.51 -9.17
CA ASP A 125 -32.22 4.75 -10.41
C ASP A 125 -32.13 3.26 -10.13
N SER A 126 -33.07 2.49 -10.67
CA SER A 126 -33.09 1.04 -10.50
C SER A 126 -33.20 0.31 -11.84
N TRP A 127 -32.45 -0.77 -11.94
CA TRP A 127 -32.47 -1.67 -13.09
C TRP A 127 -32.85 -3.07 -12.62
N SER A 128 -34.05 -3.50 -12.99
CA SER A 128 -34.61 -4.81 -12.62
C SER A 128 -34.51 -5.80 -13.76
N GLY A 129 -34.27 -7.07 -13.43
CA GLY A 129 -34.32 -8.18 -14.38
C GLY A 129 -32.96 -8.73 -14.82
N PRO A 130 -32.93 -9.98 -15.31
CA PRO A 130 -31.71 -10.62 -15.80
C PRO A 130 -31.21 -9.87 -17.03
N ASN A 131 -29.98 -9.35 -16.98
CA ASN A 131 -29.24 -8.60 -18.02
C ASN A 131 -29.28 -7.06 -17.95
N ASN A 132 -29.98 -6.45 -16.99
CA ASN A 132 -30.02 -4.98 -16.88
C ASN A 132 -28.93 -4.40 -15.95
N ASP A 133 -28.05 -5.25 -15.42
CA ASP A 133 -26.96 -4.82 -14.53
C ASP A 133 -25.84 -4.04 -15.25
N SER A 134 -25.77 -4.11 -16.58
CA SER A 134 -24.71 -3.43 -17.35
C SER A 134 -24.74 -1.92 -17.18
N GLU A 135 -25.94 -1.32 -17.20
CA GLU A 135 -26.13 0.12 -16.98
C GLU A 135 -25.71 0.54 -15.57
N PHE A 136 -26.07 -0.27 -14.57
CA PHE A 136 -25.62 -0.06 -13.20
C PHE A 136 -24.09 -0.06 -13.14
N PHE A 137 -23.42 -1.10 -13.66
CA PHE A 137 -21.96 -1.19 -13.62
C PHE A 137 -21.28 -0.06 -14.39
N ALA A 138 -21.85 0.42 -15.49
CA ALA A 138 -21.29 1.53 -16.26
C ALA A 138 -21.39 2.86 -15.48
N ARG A 139 -22.54 3.12 -14.83
CA ARG A 139 -22.80 4.37 -14.11
C ARG A 139 -22.25 4.40 -12.68
N SER A 140 -21.94 3.23 -12.12
CA SER A 140 -21.48 3.09 -10.74
C SER A 140 -19.96 2.85 -10.62
N GLN A 141 -19.16 3.23 -11.61
CA GLN A 141 -17.70 3.04 -11.54
C GLN A 141 -17.10 3.94 -10.46
N ASP A 142 -17.44 5.23 -10.50
CA ASP A 142 -16.87 6.27 -9.63
C ASP A 142 -17.79 6.61 -8.44
N SER A 143 -18.58 5.64 -7.99
CA SER A 143 -19.50 5.83 -6.87
C SER A 143 -18.77 5.94 -5.54
N PHE A 144 -19.22 6.86 -4.70
CA PHE A 144 -18.68 7.05 -3.35
C PHE A 144 -18.82 5.79 -2.48
N TYR A 145 -19.97 5.14 -2.56
CA TYR A 145 -20.25 3.88 -1.87
C TYR A 145 -20.71 2.83 -2.87
N LYS A 146 -20.24 1.59 -2.74
CA LYS A 146 -20.59 0.50 -3.64
C LYS A 146 -20.58 -0.85 -2.92
N LYS A 147 -21.67 -1.59 -3.07
CA LYS A 147 -21.86 -2.94 -2.51
C LYS A 147 -22.53 -3.85 -3.54
N THR A 148 -21.72 -4.63 -4.26
CA THR A 148 -22.20 -5.52 -5.31
C THR A 148 -22.39 -6.94 -4.78
N SER A 149 -23.25 -7.75 -5.42
CA SER A 149 -23.39 -9.15 -5.07
C SER A 149 -22.24 -9.99 -5.66
N GLY A 150 -21.04 -9.83 -5.12
CA GLY A 150 -20.05 -10.88 -4.82
C GLY A 150 -19.45 -11.76 -5.92
N LYS A 151 -19.96 -11.86 -7.15
CA LYS A 151 -19.31 -12.71 -8.18
C LYS A 151 -18.08 -12.04 -8.79
N LYS A 152 -18.11 -10.74 -9.02
CA LYS A 152 -16.96 -10.00 -9.57
C LYS A 152 -15.96 -9.58 -8.48
N ASP A 153 -16.45 -9.13 -7.33
CA ASP A 153 -15.57 -8.64 -6.26
C ASP A 153 -14.78 -9.78 -5.59
N ARG A 154 -15.39 -10.95 -5.33
CA ARG A 154 -14.64 -12.13 -4.85
C ARG A 154 -13.61 -12.64 -5.86
N ASN A 155 -13.95 -12.63 -7.15
CA ASN A 155 -13.00 -13.03 -8.18
C ASN A 155 -11.83 -12.04 -8.30
N LYS A 156 -12.09 -10.74 -8.10
CA LYS A 156 -11.06 -9.71 -8.07
C LYS A 156 -10.16 -9.85 -6.84
N GLU A 157 -10.74 -10.02 -5.66
CA GLU A 157 -10.03 -10.23 -4.40
C GLU A 157 -9.17 -11.51 -4.46
N LEU A 158 -9.71 -12.62 -4.95
CA LEU A 158 -8.96 -13.87 -5.16
C LEU A 158 -7.81 -13.70 -6.18
N LEU A 159 -8.01 -12.88 -7.21
CA LEU A 159 -6.97 -12.60 -8.20
C LEU A 159 -5.86 -11.73 -7.59
N GLU A 160 -6.20 -10.72 -6.81
CA GLU A 160 -5.25 -9.88 -6.07
C GLU A 160 -4.45 -10.72 -5.06
N GLU A 161 -5.11 -11.55 -4.25
CA GLU A 161 -4.46 -12.45 -3.29
C GLU A 161 -3.51 -13.44 -4.00
N TYR A 162 -3.91 -13.99 -5.15
CA TYR A 162 -3.06 -14.87 -5.95
C TYR A 162 -1.81 -14.16 -6.46
N LEU A 163 -1.95 -12.93 -6.96
CA LEU A 163 -0.83 -12.13 -7.44
C LEU A 163 0.12 -11.73 -6.30
N GLU A 164 -0.41 -11.41 -5.13
CA GLU A 164 0.39 -11.10 -3.95
C GLU A 164 1.20 -12.31 -3.46
N LYS A 165 0.57 -13.48 -3.35
CA LYS A 165 1.27 -14.74 -3.02
C LYS A 165 2.37 -15.07 -4.03
N ARG A 166 2.12 -14.85 -5.32
CA ARG A 166 3.13 -15.04 -6.36
C ARG A 166 4.30 -14.07 -6.23
N ALA A 167 4.03 -12.81 -5.89
CA ALA A 167 5.08 -11.81 -5.66
C ALA A 167 5.91 -12.14 -4.40
N GLN A 168 5.27 -12.58 -3.32
CA GLN A 168 5.94 -13.01 -2.09
C GLN A 168 6.84 -14.22 -2.34
N ALA A 169 6.35 -15.24 -3.03
CA ALA A 169 7.14 -16.42 -3.39
C ALA A 169 8.36 -16.04 -4.26
N LYS A 170 8.19 -15.10 -5.20
CA LYS A 170 9.30 -14.61 -6.03
C LYS A 170 10.34 -13.85 -5.21
N ARG A 171 9.90 -13.03 -4.23
CA ARG A 171 10.82 -12.34 -3.30
C ARG A 171 11.61 -13.33 -2.45
N GLN A 172 10.95 -14.32 -1.88
CA GLN A 172 11.62 -15.37 -1.09
C GLN A 172 12.63 -16.16 -1.93
N GLN A 173 12.29 -16.48 -3.18
CA GLN A 173 13.21 -17.15 -4.08
C GLN A 173 14.43 -16.27 -4.39
N GLN A 174 14.23 -14.97 -4.62
CA GLN A 174 15.32 -14.03 -4.87
C GLN A 174 16.24 -13.91 -3.66
N GLU A 175 15.68 -13.77 -2.45
CA GLU A 175 16.43 -13.67 -1.20
C GLU A 175 17.29 -14.92 -0.95
N LEU A 176 16.76 -16.12 -1.21
CA LEU A 176 17.52 -17.37 -1.11
C LEU A 176 18.66 -17.45 -2.14
N LEU A 177 18.46 -16.90 -3.33
CA LEU A 177 19.52 -16.84 -4.35
C LEU A 177 20.61 -15.84 -3.93
N ASP A 178 20.21 -14.67 -3.45
CA ASP A 178 21.13 -13.62 -3.00
C ASP A 178 21.96 -14.11 -1.79
N GLU A 179 21.35 -14.83 -0.85
CA GLU A 179 22.07 -15.44 0.29
C GLU A 179 23.10 -16.49 -0.18
N LYS A 180 22.75 -17.31 -1.18
CA LYS A 180 23.69 -18.29 -1.75
C LYS A 180 24.86 -17.61 -2.45
N VAL A 181 24.59 -16.52 -3.18
CA VAL A 181 25.63 -15.73 -3.84
C VAL A 181 26.55 -15.10 -2.79
N ALA A 182 25.99 -14.49 -1.75
CA ALA A 182 26.76 -13.88 -0.66
C ALA A 182 27.67 -14.91 0.05
N LYS A 183 27.16 -16.11 0.37
CA LYS A 183 27.97 -17.20 0.96
C LYS A 183 29.07 -17.67 0.02
N ALA A 184 28.77 -17.84 -1.27
CA ALA A 184 29.76 -18.26 -2.26
C ALA A 184 30.87 -17.21 -2.44
N GLU A 185 30.53 -15.93 -2.41
CA GLU A 185 31.49 -14.82 -2.50
C GLU A 185 32.35 -14.73 -1.23
N GLN A 186 31.77 -14.93 -0.05
CA GLN A 186 32.49 -14.99 1.21
C GLN A 186 33.52 -16.14 1.23
N GLU A 187 33.13 -17.34 0.81
CA GLU A 187 34.05 -18.47 0.70
C GLU A 187 35.14 -18.24 -0.34
N ARG A 188 34.81 -17.67 -1.51
CA ARG A 188 35.81 -17.27 -2.52
C ARG A 188 36.82 -16.28 -1.94
N SER A 189 36.37 -15.28 -1.19
CA SER A 189 37.23 -14.30 -0.54
C SER A 189 38.14 -14.95 0.51
N ARG A 190 37.61 -15.87 1.31
CA ARG A 190 38.39 -16.65 2.29
C ARG A 190 39.49 -17.47 1.62
N LEU A 191 39.15 -18.20 0.55
CA LEU A 191 40.11 -19.01 -0.21
C LEU A 191 41.18 -18.15 -0.90
N ALA A 192 40.79 -17.01 -1.48
CA ALA A 192 41.72 -16.08 -2.10
C ALA A 192 42.75 -15.52 -1.10
N LYS A 193 42.29 -15.15 0.11
CA LYS A 193 43.18 -14.71 1.20
C LYS A 193 44.13 -15.81 1.66
N ALA A 194 43.64 -17.03 1.83
CA ALA A 194 44.46 -18.18 2.21
C ALA A 194 45.53 -18.50 1.15
N TRP A 195 45.16 -18.46 -0.13
CA TRP A 195 46.08 -18.68 -1.24
C TRP A 195 47.16 -17.58 -1.33
N SER A 196 46.76 -16.30 -1.19
CA SER A 196 47.69 -15.17 -1.15
C SER A 196 48.68 -15.28 0.02
N SER A 197 48.20 -15.64 1.21
CA SER A 197 49.05 -15.83 2.38
C SER A 197 50.05 -16.97 2.18
N LYS A 198 49.62 -18.09 1.59
CA LYS A 198 50.51 -19.21 1.25
C LYS A 198 51.58 -18.82 0.23
N GLN A 199 51.24 -18.03 -0.79
CA GLN A 199 52.22 -17.51 -1.73
C GLN A 199 53.23 -16.56 -1.07
N GLN A 200 52.78 -15.70 -0.16
CA GLN A 200 53.67 -14.81 0.58
C GLN A 200 54.64 -15.59 1.48
N MET A 201 54.15 -16.60 2.21
CA MET A 201 55.01 -17.45 3.04
C MET A 201 56.02 -18.25 2.19
N ALA A 202 55.60 -18.79 1.04
CA ALA A 202 56.52 -19.48 0.14
C ALA A 202 57.62 -18.55 -0.40
N LYS A 203 57.28 -17.31 -0.75
CA LYS A 203 58.26 -16.29 -1.14
C LYS A 203 59.21 -15.94 0.01
N ALA A 204 58.70 -15.72 1.22
CA ALA A 204 59.52 -15.42 2.39
C ALA A 204 60.49 -16.56 2.74
N SER A 205 60.03 -17.82 2.70
CA SER A 205 60.88 -19.00 2.87
C SER A 205 61.97 -19.06 1.81
N SER A 206 61.62 -18.86 0.53
CA SER A 206 62.61 -18.90 -0.55
C SER A 206 63.69 -17.81 -0.42
N VAL A 207 63.33 -16.62 0.08
CA VAL A 207 64.29 -15.54 0.36
C VAL A 207 65.17 -15.89 1.55
N TYR A 208 64.59 -16.46 2.61
CA TYR A 208 65.35 -16.90 3.78
C TYR A 208 66.35 -18.02 3.43
N ASP A 209 65.90 -19.05 2.71
CA ASP A 209 66.74 -20.16 2.25
C ASP A 209 67.87 -19.66 1.33
N ALA A 210 67.57 -18.72 0.43
CA ALA A 210 68.59 -18.09 -0.42
C ALA A 210 69.63 -17.31 0.40
N ASN A 211 69.21 -16.52 1.40
CA ASN A 211 70.11 -15.75 2.25
C ASN A 211 71.03 -16.66 3.08
N ILE A 212 70.51 -17.75 3.66
CA ILE A 212 71.32 -18.74 4.40
C ILE A 212 72.35 -19.41 3.48
N MET A 213 71.98 -19.75 2.24
CA MET A 213 72.91 -20.35 1.28
C MET A 213 73.99 -19.35 0.84
N THR A 214 73.67 -18.05 0.72
CA THR A 214 74.68 -17.02 0.45
C THR A 214 75.59 -16.73 1.64
N GLU A 215 75.09 -16.76 2.88
CA GLU A 215 75.90 -16.55 4.09
C GLU A 215 76.84 -17.76 4.35
N THR A 216 76.37 -18.98 4.13
CA THR A 216 77.20 -20.18 4.24
C THR A 216 78.28 -20.26 3.16
N MET A 217 78.01 -19.76 1.94
CA MET A 217 79.01 -19.60 0.89
C MET A 217 80.03 -18.49 1.20
N ALA A 218 79.62 -17.38 1.82
CA ALA A 218 80.52 -16.29 2.19
C ALA A 218 81.36 -16.58 3.45
N GLY A 219 80.86 -17.40 4.38
CA GLY A 219 81.57 -17.82 5.59
C GLY A 219 82.57 -18.97 5.37
N GLY A 220 82.47 -19.70 4.26
CA GLY A 220 83.37 -20.80 3.92
C GLY A 220 84.77 -20.35 3.47
N ASP A 221 84.93 -19.09 3.05
CA ASP A 221 86.19 -18.57 2.50
C ASP A 221 87.12 -17.94 3.56
N SER A 222 86.73 -17.95 4.84
CA SER A 222 87.47 -17.31 5.94
C SER A 222 88.17 -18.29 6.90
N LEU A 223 88.30 -19.57 6.52
CA LEU A 223 88.92 -20.63 7.34
C LEU A 223 90.12 -21.35 6.67
N LEU A 224 90.76 -20.71 5.69
CA LEU A 224 92.03 -21.17 5.11
C LEU A 224 93.02 -19.99 4.92
N GLY A 225 93.31 -19.29 6.01
CA GLY A 225 94.40 -18.31 6.11
C GLY A 225 95.38 -18.67 7.21
#